data_AF-A0A7R9BY04-F1
#
_entry.id   AF-A0A7R9BY04-F1
#
_cell.length_a   1.000
_cell.length_b   1.000
_cell.length_c   1.000
_cell.angle_alpha   90.00
_cell.angle_beta   90.00
_cell.angle_gamma   90.00
#
_symmetry.space_group_name_H-M   'P 1'
#
loop_
_entity.id
_entity.type
_entity.pdbx_description
1 polymer ?
#
loop_
_entity_poly.entity_id
_entity_poly.type
_entity_poly.pdbx_seq_one_letter_code
_entity_poly.pdbx_strand_id
1 'polypeptide(L)'
;MSDFFLTWALRATAGDRTDSVLLFNPTRLDDGKTIKCQARNPNLPNVAVLEDSQLLRVLYPPVLDLRFGNKLDPENIKVGDDAYFECDVQASPPLRSLVWKREVVVDKNSRTTLEDLMIAPLLE
;
A
#
# COMPACT_ATOMS: atom_id res chain seq x y z
N MET A 1 16.63 3.67 -9.40
CA MET A 1 17.45 3.83 -8.18
C MET A 1 16.75 3.02 -7.11
N SER A 2 17.07 1.77 -6.77
CA SER A 2 18.18 0.86 -7.08
C SER A 2 17.68 -0.57 -6.91
N ASP A 3 17.78 -1.41 -7.94
CA ASP A 3 17.53 -2.86 -7.83
C ASP A 3 18.70 -3.52 -7.10
N PHE A 4 18.55 -3.70 -5.79
CA PHE A 4 19.55 -4.39 -4.96
C PHE A 4 18.97 -5.68 -4.37
N PHE A 5 19.34 -6.77 -5.03
CA PHE A 5 19.57 -8.12 -4.52
C PHE A 5 18.34 -8.98 -4.13
N LEU A 6 17.76 -9.65 -5.13
CA LEU A 6 17.31 -11.03 -4.94
C LEU A 6 18.54 -11.94 -5.12
N THR A 7 19.24 -12.27 -4.03
CA THR A 7 20.26 -13.33 -4.07
C THR A 7 19.65 -14.59 -3.48
N TRP A 8 19.50 -15.63 -4.28
CA TRP A 8 19.15 -16.96 -3.81
C TRP A 8 20.44 -17.72 -3.49
N ALA A 9 20.50 -18.40 -2.35
CA ALA A 9 21.59 -19.30 -2.00
C ALA A 9 21.03 -20.69 -1.73
N LEU A 10 21.47 -21.67 -2.52
CA LEU A 10 21.17 -23.07 -2.28
C LEU A 10 22.19 -23.63 -1.29
N ARG A 11 21.72 -24.15 -0.17
CA ARG A 11 22.54 -24.86 0.82
C ARG A 11 22.11 -26.33 0.84
N ALA A 12 22.98 -27.21 0.36
CA ALA A 12 22.86 -28.64 0.64
C ALA A 12 23.36 -28.91 2.06
N THR A 13 22.49 -29.39 2.93
CA THR A 13 22.91 -29.90 4.25
C THR A 13 23.43 -31.34 4.08
N ALA A 14 24.35 -31.80 4.93
CA ALA A 14 24.81 -33.19 4.87
C ALA A 14 23.64 -34.13 5.22
N GLY A 15 22.96 -34.64 4.19
CA GLY A 15 21.72 -35.42 4.23
C GLY A 15 20.98 -35.39 2.88
N ASP A 16 19.81 -36.02 2.80
CA ASP A 16 18.87 -35.98 1.65
C ASP A 16 18.04 -34.68 1.57
N ARG A 17 18.39 -33.68 2.38
CA ARG A 17 17.69 -32.40 2.49
C ARG A 17 18.47 -31.26 1.82
N THR A 18 17.78 -30.56 0.92
CA THR A 18 18.27 -29.34 0.28
C THR A 18 17.49 -28.13 0.78
N ASP A 19 18.16 -27.09 1.24
CA ASP A 19 17.55 -25.84 1.68
C ASP A 19 17.87 -24.72 0.65
N SER A 20 16.88 -23.89 0.33
CA SER A 20 17.07 -22.68 -0.49
C SER A 20 16.68 -21.45 0.32
N VAL A 21 17.59 -20.49 0.43
CA VAL A 21 17.37 -19.26 1.20
C VAL A 21 17.25 -18.07 0.25
N LEU A 22 16.12 -17.35 0.35
CA LEU A 22 15.88 -16.09 -0.35
C LEU A 22 16.05 -14.94 0.64
N LEU A 23 17.03 -14.07 0.41
CA LEU A 23 17.11 -12.78 1.09
C LEU A 23 16.23 -11.79 0.33
N PHE A 24 15.25 -11.21 1.03
CA PHE A 24 14.25 -10.32 0.45
C PHE A 24 13.97 -9.17 1.40
N ASN A 25 14.03 -7.94 0.88
CA ASN A 25 13.67 -6.73 1.61
C ASN A 25 12.30 -6.23 1.10
N PRO A 26 11.18 -6.57 1.78
CA PRO A 26 9.84 -6.24 1.30
C PRO A 26 9.57 -4.74 1.30
N THR A 27 8.82 -4.28 0.31
CA THR A 27 8.27 -2.92 0.24
C THR A 27 6.74 -2.95 0.39
N ARG A 28 6.11 -1.78 0.59
CA ARG A 28 4.63 -1.69 0.62
C ARG A 28 3.96 -2.26 -0.64
N LEU A 29 4.65 -2.20 -1.79
CA LEU A 29 4.15 -2.71 -3.05
C LEU A 29 4.09 -4.24 -3.10
N ASP A 30 4.67 -4.92 -2.11
CA ASP A 30 4.71 -6.38 -2.00
C ASP A 30 3.65 -6.94 -1.05
N ASP A 31 2.92 -6.07 -0.34
CA ASP A 31 1.79 -6.48 0.49
C ASP A 31 0.71 -7.15 -0.37
N GLY A 32 0.18 -8.28 0.10
CA GLY A 32 -0.79 -9.08 -0.66
C GLY A 32 -0.21 -9.88 -1.83
N LYS A 33 1.10 -9.77 -2.14
CA LYS A 33 1.75 -10.67 -3.10
C LYS A 33 2.01 -12.04 -2.48
N THR A 34 2.25 -13.05 -3.33
CA THR A 34 2.55 -14.42 -2.91
C THR A 34 4.00 -14.78 -3.23
N ILE A 35 4.74 -15.31 -2.25
CA ILE A 35 6.02 -15.99 -2.48
C ILE A 35 5.77 -17.47 -2.70
N LYS A 36 6.47 -18.05 -3.69
CA LYS A 36 6.40 -19.49 -3.99
C LYS A 36 7.77 -20.13 -3.86
N CYS A 37 7.83 -21.27 -3.18
CA CYS A 37 8.99 -22.17 -3.16
C CYS A 37 8.70 -23.33 -4.11
N GLN A 38 9.58 -23.58 -5.09
CA GLN A 38 9.41 -24.66 -6.06
C GLN A 38 10.64 -25.57 -6.07
N ALA A 39 10.42 -26.88 -5.94
CA ALA A 39 11.45 -27.90 -6.07
C ALA A 39 11.27 -28.64 -7.40
N ARG A 40 12.29 -28.55 -8.27
CA ARG A 40 12.31 -29.19 -9.59
C ARG A 40 13.47 -30.15 -9.69
N ASN A 41 13.23 -31.35 -10.24
CA ASN A 41 14.28 -32.29 -10.60
C ASN A 41 14.46 -32.27 -12.14
N PRO A 42 15.56 -31.71 -12.68
CA PRO A 42 15.78 -31.63 -14.13
C PRO A 42 15.81 -32.98 -14.84
N ASN A 43 16.14 -34.06 -14.13
CA ASN A 43 16.20 -35.41 -14.68
C ASN A 43 14.82 -36.08 -14.79
N LEU A 44 13.78 -35.48 -14.20
CA LEU A 44 12.40 -35.97 -14.23
C LEU A 44 11.46 -34.87 -14.75
N PRO A 45 11.60 -34.43 -16.02
CA PRO A 45 10.88 -33.28 -16.56
C PRO A 45 9.35 -33.50 -16.66
N ASN A 46 8.91 -34.75 -16.70
CA ASN A 46 7.49 -35.13 -16.81
C ASN A 46 6.80 -35.24 -15.44
N VAL A 47 7.54 -35.07 -14.34
CA VAL A 47 6.98 -35.14 -12.98
C VAL A 47 6.55 -33.74 -12.56
N ALA A 48 5.41 -33.67 -11.86
CA ALA A 48 4.90 -32.42 -11.32
C ALA A 48 5.91 -31.77 -10.36
N VAL A 49 6.00 -30.44 -10.44
CA VAL A 49 6.83 -29.62 -9.54
C VAL A 49 6.19 -29.62 -8.16
N LEU A 50 6.99 -29.88 -7.13
CA LEU A 50 6.52 -29.65 -5.76
C LEU A 50 6.59 -28.16 -5.46
N GLU A 51 5.47 -27.59 -5.04
CA GLU A 51 5.39 -26.18 -4.71
C GLU A 51 4.68 -25.93 -3.39
N ASP A 52 5.13 -24.90 -2.69
CA ASP A 52 4.47 -24.32 -1.52
C ASP A 52 4.42 -22.80 -1.68
N SER A 53 3.39 -22.16 -1.13
CA SER A 53 3.09 -20.75 -1.36
C SER A 53 2.68 -20.03 -0.07
N GLN A 54 3.20 -18.84 0.13
CA GLN A 54 2.89 -18.00 1.28
C GLN A 54 2.47 -16.59 0.84
N LEU A 55 1.30 -16.14 1.32
CA LEU A 55 0.86 -14.76 1.16
C LEU A 55 1.70 -13.84 2.06
N LEU A 56 2.24 -12.77 1.49
CA LEU A 56 2.96 -11.74 2.22
C LEU A 56 2.00 -10.76 2.87
N ARG A 57 2.23 -10.50 4.16
CA ARG A 57 1.63 -9.39 4.89
C ARG A 57 2.73 -8.44 5.31
N VAL A 58 2.88 -7.36 4.57
CA VAL A 58 3.90 -6.33 4.82
C VAL A 58 3.25 -5.22 5.60
N LEU A 59 3.82 -4.87 6.76
CA LEU A 59 3.31 -3.78 7.59
C LEU A 59 3.95 -2.46 7.16
N TYR A 60 3.12 -1.45 6.93
CA TYR A 60 3.56 -0.11 6.53
C TYR A 60 2.57 0.95 7.02
N PRO A 61 3.06 2.18 7.30
CA PRO A 61 2.20 3.28 7.71
C PRO A 61 1.25 3.69 6.57
N PRO A 62 0.10 4.31 6.90
CA PRO A 62 -0.81 4.85 5.89
C PRO A 62 -0.12 5.77 4.88
N VAL A 63 -0.37 5.51 3.61
CA VAL A 63 -0.03 6.39 2.49
C VAL A 63 -1.34 6.95 1.93
N LEU A 64 -1.45 8.28 1.91
CA LEU A 64 -2.63 9.01 1.47
C LEU A 64 -2.44 9.53 0.05
N ASP A 65 -3.45 9.38 -0.79
CA ASP A 65 -3.55 10.05 -2.09
C ASP A 65 -4.85 10.85 -2.13
N LEU A 66 -4.70 12.18 -2.19
CA LEU A 66 -5.81 13.12 -2.14
C LEU A 66 -6.13 13.59 -3.55
N ARG A 67 -7.36 13.35 -4.01
CA ARG A 67 -7.83 13.74 -5.34
C ARG A 67 -9.18 14.42 -5.29
N PHE A 68 -9.48 15.21 -6.32
CA PHE A 68 -10.85 15.65 -6.56
C PHE A 68 -11.74 14.43 -6.79
N GLY A 69 -13.00 14.52 -6.36
CA GLY A 69 -13.99 13.49 -6.63
C GLY A 69 -14.03 13.10 -8.10
N ASN A 70 -14.22 11.81 -8.40
CA ASN A 70 -14.07 11.28 -9.77
C ASN A 70 -14.98 11.94 -10.83
N LYS A 71 -16.02 12.67 -10.40
CA LYS A 71 -16.95 13.40 -11.27
C LYS A 71 -16.66 14.90 -11.41
N LEU A 72 -15.62 15.40 -10.73
CA LEU A 72 -15.23 16.80 -10.77
C LEU A 72 -14.11 17.01 -11.77
N ASP A 73 -14.26 18.02 -12.61
CA ASP A 73 -13.17 18.55 -13.44
C ASP A 73 -12.51 19.71 -12.68
N PRO A 74 -11.28 19.54 -12.18
CA PRO A 74 -10.59 20.56 -11.38
C PRO A 74 -10.43 21.90 -12.09
N GLU A 75 -10.35 21.88 -13.43
CA GLU A 75 -10.11 23.07 -14.24
C GLU A 75 -11.40 23.87 -14.51
N ASN A 76 -12.57 23.31 -14.19
CA ASN A 76 -13.87 23.91 -14.50
C ASN A 76 -14.79 24.00 -13.28
N ILE A 77 -14.22 24.23 -12.10
CA ILE A 77 -14.98 24.51 -10.87
C ILE A 77 -15.27 26.01 -10.79
N LYS A 78 -16.55 26.38 -10.65
CA LYS A 78 -17.02 27.77 -10.59
C LYS A 78 -17.61 28.12 -9.23
N VAL A 79 -17.75 29.41 -8.97
CA VAL A 79 -18.43 29.92 -7.77
C VAL A 79 -19.88 29.44 -7.77
N GLY A 80 -20.26 28.74 -6.71
CA GLY A 80 -21.57 28.11 -6.56
C GLY A 80 -21.58 26.60 -6.86
N ASP A 81 -20.48 26.04 -7.37
CA ASP A 81 -20.34 24.60 -7.56
C ASP A 81 -19.91 23.91 -6.26
N ASP A 82 -20.43 22.71 -6.02
CA ASP A 82 -20.02 21.86 -4.90
C ASP A 82 -18.75 21.07 -5.27
N ALA A 83 -17.66 21.30 -4.51
CA ALA A 83 -16.41 20.57 -4.66
C ALA A 83 -16.18 19.63 -3.47
N TYR A 84 -15.70 18.42 -3.76
CA TYR A 84 -15.36 17.43 -2.76
C TYR A 84 -14.09 16.68 -3.14
N PHE A 85 -13.45 16.13 -2.11
CA PHE A 85 -12.22 15.38 -2.26
C PHE A 85 -12.43 13.93 -1.85
N GLU A 86 -11.77 13.03 -2.55
CA GLU A 86 -11.60 11.64 -2.18
C GLU A 86 -10.19 11.43 -1.65
N CYS A 87 -10.06 10.70 -0.55
CA CYS A 87 -8.77 10.27 -0.02
C CYS A 87 -8.66 8.77 -0.22
N ASP A 88 -7.84 8.34 -1.18
CA ASP A 88 -7.44 6.94 -1.29
C ASP A 88 -6.39 6.67 -0.20
N VAL A 89 -6.57 5.59 0.55
CA VAL A 89 -5.66 5.25 1.63
C VAL A 89 -5.19 3.81 1.54
N GLN A 90 -3.88 3.66 1.46
CA GLN A 90 -3.21 2.36 1.49
C GLN A 90 -2.51 2.20 2.83
N ALA A 91 -2.89 1.17 3.59
CA ALA A 91 -2.31 0.89 4.91
C ALA A 91 -2.40 -0.60 5.25
N SER A 92 -1.39 -1.09 5.94
CA SER A 92 -1.39 -2.44 6.52
C SER A 92 -0.83 -2.39 7.95
N PRO A 93 -1.67 -2.59 8.99
CA PRO A 93 -3.09 -2.97 8.92
C PRO A 93 -4.03 -1.84 8.46
N PRO A 94 -5.30 -2.14 8.14
CA PRO A 94 -6.29 -1.13 7.75
C PRO A 94 -6.45 -0.03 8.81
N LEU A 95 -6.75 1.20 8.37
CA LEU A 95 -6.97 2.32 9.28
C LEU A 95 -8.20 2.14 10.15
N ARG A 96 -8.15 2.76 11.34
CA ARG A 96 -9.27 2.83 12.28
C ARG A 96 -10.10 4.10 12.12
N SER A 97 -9.48 5.23 11.74
CA SER A 97 -10.14 6.52 11.61
C SER A 97 -9.39 7.44 10.65
N LEU A 98 -10.15 8.18 9.83
CA LEU A 98 -9.67 9.26 8.96
C LEU A 98 -10.36 10.56 9.39
N VAL A 99 -9.61 11.64 9.54
CA VAL A 99 -10.14 12.96 9.92
C VAL A 99 -9.71 13.99 8.88
N TRP A 100 -10.69 14.69 8.33
CA TRP A 100 -10.48 15.78 7.40
C TRP A 100 -10.29 17.10 8.15
N LYS A 101 -9.25 17.84 7.77
CA LYS A 101 -8.96 19.17 8.31
C LYS A 101 -8.70 20.13 7.17
N ARG A 102 -9.27 21.33 7.28
CA ARG A 102 -8.97 22.45 6.40
C ARG A 102 -7.96 23.35 7.11
N GLU A 103 -6.89 23.70 6.41
CA GLU A 103 -6.02 24.77 6.87
C GLU A 103 -6.75 26.11 6.71
N VAL A 104 -7.06 26.76 7.82
CA VAL A 104 -7.67 28.09 7.82
C VAL A 104 -6.56 29.12 8.01
N VAL A 105 -6.39 30.00 7.03
CA VAL A 105 -5.55 31.18 7.19
C VAL A 105 -6.31 32.16 8.07
N VAL A 106 -5.87 32.31 9.32
CA VAL A 106 -6.54 33.16 10.32
C VAL A 106 -6.11 34.61 10.12
N ASP A 107 -7.07 35.51 9.87
CA ASP A 107 -6.82 36.93 10.03
C ASP A 107 -6.69 37.24 11.53
N LYS A 108 -5.63 37.98 11.92
CA LYS A 108 -5.25 38.24 13.32
C LYS A 108 -6.35 38.94 14.14
N ASN A 109 -7.35 39.52 13.47
CA ASN A 109 -8.47 40.21 14.10
C ASN A 109 -9.78 39.39 14.12
N SER A 110 -9.73 38.13 13.70
CA SER A 110 -10.91 37.27 13.59
C SER A 110 -10.84 36.08 14.56
N ARG A 111 -11.98 35.76 15.19
CA ARG A 111 -12.12 34.55 16.02
C ARG A 111 -12.42 33.36 15.11
N THR A 112 -11.51 32.40 15.04
CA THR A 112 -11.72 31.10 14.38
C THR A 112 -12.23 30.08 15.40
N THR A 113 -13.30 29.36 15.07
CA THR A 113 -13.84 28.28 15.90
C THR A 113 -13.34 26.91 15.40
N LEU A 114 -13.45 25.86 16.23
CA LEU A 114 -13.04 24.51 15.84
C LEU A 114 -13.89 23.93 14.70
N GLU A 115 -15.13 24.40 14.54
CA GLU A 115 -16.04 24.00 13.46
C GLU A 115 -15.54 24.52 12.10
N ASP A 116 -14.89 25.68 12.06
CA ASP A 116 -14.36 26.30 10.84
C ASP A 116 -13.16 25.54 10.23
N LEU A 117 -12.51 24.69 11.05
CA LEU A 117 -11.34 23.88 10.68
C LEU A 117 -11.72 22.51 10.13
N MET A 118 -12.97 22.08 10.32
CA MET A 118 -13.43 20.77 9.85
C MET A 118 -14.07 20.90 8.48
N ILE A 119 -13.74 19.98 7.57
CA ILE A 119 -14.50 19.83 6.32
C ILE A 119 -15.77 19.07 6.70
N ALA A 120 -16.94 19.63 6.38
CA ALA A 120 -18.20 18.92 6.57
C ALA A 120 -18.11 17.59 5.80
N PRO A 121 -18.24 16.42 6.46
CA PRO A 121 -18.35 15.17 5.72
C PRO A 121 -19.60 15.29 4.85
N LEU A 122 -19.47 14.99 3.55
CA LEU A 122 -20.64 14.72 2.74
C LEU A 122 -21.34 13.54 3.42
N LEU A 123 -22.55 13.80 3.93
CA LEU A 123 -23.46 12.74 4.32
C LEU A 123 -23.71 11.91 3.06
N GLU A 124 -23.33 10.64 3.08
CA GLU A 124 -23.85 9.65 2.12
C GLU A 124 -25.38 9.53 2.24
#